data_AF-A0A967TIS5-F1
#
_entry.id   AF-A0A967TIS5-F1
#
_cell.length_a   1.000
_cell.length_b   1.000
_cell.length_c   1.000
_cell.angle_alpha   90.00
_cell.angle_beta   90.00
_cell.angle_gamma   90.00
#
_symmetry.space_group_name_H-M   'P 1'
#
loop_
_entity.id
_entity.type
_entity.pdbx_description
1 polymer ?
#
loop_
_entity_poly.entity_id
_entity_poly.type
_entity_poly.pdbx_seq_one_letter_code
_entity_poly.pdbx_strand_id
1 'polypeptide(L)'
;AMAPDDRFASAAELARALEEVTLRAAEEDVQPYPGLAAFQKKDAEYFFGRELEVEALWKKLRRPHLLAVIGPSGAGKSSFLRAGLLPTLTEGWKAL
;
A
#
# COMPACT_ATOMS: atom_id res chain seq x y z
N ALA A 1 -5.21 5.40 17.09
CA ALA A 1 -4.27 6.32 17.75
C ALA A 1 -3.51 5.52 18.80
N MET A 2 -2.19 5.71 18.92
CA MET A 2 -1.35 4.97 19.86
C MET A 2 -1.75 5.29 21.31
N ALA A 3 -1.92 4.26 22.15
CA ALA A 3 -2.29 4.45 23.54
C ALA A 3 -1.21 5.28 24.26
N PRO A 4 -1.57 6.07 25.29
CA PRO A 4 -0.59 6.91 26.00
C PRO A 4 0.62 6.12 26.51
N ASP A 5 0.40 4.88 26.96
CA ASP A 5 1.42 4.00 27.53
C ASP A 5 2.36 3.40 26.47
N ASP A 6 1.98 3.43 25.19
CA ASP A 6 2.78 2.94 24.06
C ASP A 6 3.69 4.03 23.47
N ARG A 7 3.71 5.23 24.06
CA ARG A 7 4.52 6.36 23.57
C ARG A 7 5.91 6.34 24.19
N PHE A 8 6.91 6.63 23.36
CA PHE A 8 8.26 6.92 23.83
C PHE A 8 8.24 8.07 24.83
N ALA A 9 8.94 7.90 25.95
CA ALA A 9 8.97 8.89 27.04
C ALA A 9 9.79 10.13 26.67
N SER A 10 10.61 10.05 25.63
CA SER A 10 11.40 11.18 25.14
C SER A 10 11.73 11.09 23.64
N ALA A 11 12.11 12.22 23.06
CA ALA A 11 12.63 12.25 21.68
C ALA A 11 13.91 11.41 21.51
N ALA A 12 14.75 11.32 22.55
CA ALA A 12 15.96 10.50 22.52
C ALA A 12 15.65 9.00 22.47
N GLU A 13 14.61 8.57 23.18
CA GLU A 13 14.14 7.18 23.16
C GLU A 13 13.52 6.82 21.81
N LEU A 14 12.68 7.71 21.26
CA LEU A 14 12.16 7.58 19.90
C LEU A 14 13.29 7.49 18.87
N ALA A 15 14.32 8.33 18.98
CA ALA A 15 15.45 8.32 18.05
C ALA A 15 16.18 6.96 18.05
N ARG A 16 16.45 6.39 19.24
CA ARG A 16 17.07 5.05 19.35
C ARG A 16 16.20 3.95 18.75
N ALA A 17 14.89 3.99 18.99
CA ALA A 17 13.97 3.03 18.41
C ALA A 17 13.93 3.13 16.87
N LEU A 18 13.98 4.35 16.33
CA LEU A 18 14.05 4.56 14.89
C LEU A 18 15.39 4.08 14.29
N GLU A 19 16.51 4.30 14.98
CA GLU A 19 17.82 3.77 14.56
C GLU A 19 17.81 2.24 14.46
N GLU A 20 17.25 1.56 15.44
CA GLU A 20 17.13 0.10 15.44
C GLU A 20 16.28 -0.41 14.26
N VAL A 21 15.13 0.22 14.02
CA VAL A 21 14.26 -0.11 12.86
C VAL A 21 15.00 0.13 11.54
N THR A 22 15.74 1.24 11.44
CA THR A 22 16.46 1.61 10.22
C THR A 22 17.58 0.61 9.91
N LEU A 23 18.31 0.15 10.92
CA LEU A 23 19.37 -0.86 10.77
C LEU A 23 18.79 -2.20 10.27
N ARG A 24 17.69 -2.67 10.89
CA ARG A 24 17.02 -3.91 10.47
C ARG A 24 16.51 -3.83 9.04
N ALA A 25 15.84 -2.74 8.68
CA ALA A 25 15.35 -2.54 7.31
C ALA A 25 16.48 -2.54 6.27
N ALA A 26 17.66 -2.01 6.62
CA ALA A 26 18.83 -2.04 5.75
C ALA A 26 19.41 -3.45 5.60
N GLU A 27 19.46 -4.25 6.68
CA GLU A 27 19.91 -5.65 6.62
C GLU A 27 18.98 -6.54 5.78
N GLU A 28 17.67 -6.30 5.86
CA GLU A 28 16.65 -7.05 5.12
C GLU A 28 16.43 -6.53 3.67
N ASP A 29 17.15 -5.48 3.26
CA ASP A 29 16.98 -4.76 1.99
C ASP A 29 15.52 -4.37 1.71
N VAL A 30 14.81 -3.95 2.76
CA VAL A 30 13.40 -3.58 2.69
C VAL A 30 13.30 -2.14 2.18
N GLN A 31 12.79 -1.98 0.95
CA GLN A 31 12.52 -0.70 0.31
C GLN A 31 11.01 -0.49 0.18
N PRO A 32 10.32 -0.06 1.26
CA PRO A 32 8.86 -0.03 1.30
C PRO A 32 8.26 1.04 0.38
N TYR A 33 9.04 2.08 0.06
CA TYR A 33 8.62 3.17 -0.81
C TYR A 33 9.44 3.17 -2.11
N PRO A 34 8.85 2.76 -3.24
CA PRO A 34 9.57 2.63 -4.52
C PRO A 34 9.81 3.97 -5.24
N GLY A 35 9.67 5.11 -4.55
CA GLY A 35 9.79 6.44 -5.12
C GLY A 35 8.71 6.74 -6.17
N LEU A 36 9.13 7.12 -7.38
CA LEU A 36 8.21 7.43 -8.49
C LEU A 36 7.67 6.18 -9.21
N ALA A 37 8.24 5.01 -8.96
CA ALA A 37 7.74 3.78 -9.54
C ALA A 37 6.39 3.40 -8.92
N ALA A 38 5.54 2.76 -9.71
CA ALA A 38 4.27 2.25 -9.20
C ALA A 38 4.52 1.09 -8.23
N PHE A 39 3.75 1.04 -7.14
CA PHE A 39 3.68 -0.15 -6.30
C PHE A 39 3.20 -1.34 -7.14
N GLN A 40 3.76 -2.51 -6.88
CA GLN A 40 3.45 -3.77 -7.53
C GLN A 40 2.68 -4.68 -6.58
N LYS A 41 2.22 -5.83 -7.09
CA LYS A 41 1.50 -6.83 -6.28
C LYS A 41 2.29 -7.27 -5.03
N LYS A 42 3.62 -7.38 -5.15
CA LYS A 42 4.51 -7.76 -4.03
C LYS A 42 4.59 -6.68 -2.94
N ASP A 43 4.28 -5.44 -3.26
CA ASP A 43 4.38 -4.30 -2.35
C ASP A 43 3.03 -4.01 -1.65
N ALA A 44 2.08 -4.94 -1.73
CA ALA A 44 0.71 -4.77 -1.21
C ALA A 44 0.67 -4.47 0.29
N GLU A 45 1.61 -5.01 1.05
CA GLU A 45 1.73 -4.75 2.50
C GLU A 45 2.06 -3.29 2.81
N TYR A 46 2.69 -2.58 1.86
CA TYR A 46 3.06 -1.17 1.99
C TYR A 46 2.05 -0.22 1.31
N PHE A 47 0.94 -0.74 0.78
CA PHE A 47 -0.09 0.03 0.10
C PHE A 47 -1.34 0.19 0.97
N PHE A 48 -1.51 1.37 1.57
CA PHE A 48 -2.56 1.65 2.55
C PHE A 48 -3.39 2.91 2.23
N GLY A 49 -4.59 2.98 2.81
CA GLY A 49 -5.49 4.15 2.77
C GLY A 49 -6.38 4.24 1.53
N ARG A 50 -6.46 3.15 0.73
CA ARG A 50 -7.26 3.05 -0.51
C ARG A 50 -8.17 1.82 -0.53
N GLU A 51 -8.39 1.21 0.63
CA GLU A 51 -9.12 -0.06 0.77
C GLU A 51 -10.59 0.11 0.34
N LEU A 52 -11.20 1.23 0.70
CA LEU A 52 -12.59 1.55 0.33
C LEU A 52 -12.76 1.74 -1.18
N GLU A 53 -11.79 2.37 -1.84
CA GLU A 53 -11.79 2.55 -3.29
C GLU A 53 -11.61 1.21 -4.02
N VAL A 54 -10.75 0.32 -3.51
CA VAL A 54 -10.59 -1.05 -4.03
C VAL A 54 -11.92 -1.81 -3.93
N GLU A 55 -12.58 -1.77 -2.76
CA GLU A 55 -13.88 -2.41 -2.56
C GLU A 55 -14.95 -1.84 -3.50
N ALA A 56 -14.99 -0.52 -3.66
CA ALA A 56 -15.91 0.15 -4.58
C ALA A 56 -15.66 -0.25 -6.03
N LEU A 57 -14.41 -0.43 -6.44
CA LEU A 57 -14.07 -0.89 -7.77
C LEU A 57 -14.51 -2.34 -8.01
N TRP A 58 -14.33 -3.24 -7.05
CA TRP A 58 -14.83 -4.62 -7.12
C TRP A 58 -16.36 -4.68 -7.28
N LYS A 59 -17.09 -3.86 -6.52
CA LYS A 59 -18.55 -3.75 -6.66
C LYS A 59 -18.95 -3.29 -8.06
N LYS A 60 -18.20 -2.35 -8.63
CA LYS A 60 -18.43 -1.87 -10.00
C LYS A 60 -18.11 -2.94 -11.04
N LEU A 61 -16.97 -3.63 -10.96
CA LEU A 61 -16.53 -4.64 -11.93
C LEU A 61 -17.53 -5.77 -12.19
N ARG A 62 -18.44 -6.05 -11.27
CA ARG A 62 -19.45 -7.12 -11.41
C ARG A 62 -20.53 -6.87 -12.46
N ARG A 63 -20.71 -5.65 -12.96
CA ARG A 63 -21.84 -5.28 -13.85
C ARG A 63 -21.47 -4.79 -15.27
N PRO A 64 -20.43 -3.97 -15.49
CA PRO A 64 -20.00 -3.57 -16.82
C PRO A 64 -18.91 -4.49 -17.36
N HIS A 65 -18.90 -4.72 -18.68
CA HIS A 65 -17.83 -5.45 -19.36
C HIS A 65 -16.52 -4.65 -19.49
N LEU A 66 -16.53 -3.36 -19.14
CA LEU A 66 -15.38 -2.47 -19.17
C LEU A 66 -15.50 -1.38 -18.10
N LEU A 67 -14.44 -1.17 -17.32
CA LEU A 67 -14.35 -0.12 -16.31
C LEU A 67 -13.03 0.64 -16.46
N ALA A 68 -13.11 1.97 -16.63
CA ALA A 68 -11.94 2.83 -16.73
C ALA A 68 -11.57 3.44 -15.38
N VAL A 69 -10.27 3.48 -15.06
CA VAL A 69 -9.71 4.20 -13.91
C VAL A 69 -9.05 5.49 -14.42
N ILE A 70 -9.62 6.63 -14.07
CA ILE A 70 -9.22 7.95 -14.59
C ILE A 70 -8.78 8.84 -13.43
N GLY A 71 -7.74 9.64 -13.67
CA GLY A 71 -7.22 10.61 -12.70
C GLY A 71 -5.91 11.23 -13.18
N PRO A 72 -5.45 12.32 -12.53
CA PRO A 72 -4.21 13.02 -12.89
C PRO A 72 -2.99 12.08 -12.98
N SER A 73 -1.98 12.50 -13.74
CA SER A 73 -0.67 11.82 -13.69
C SER A 73 -0.13 11.85 -12.27
N GLY A 74 0.52 10.76 -11.84
CA GLY A 74 1.04 10.65 -10.47
C GLY A 74 0.02 10.36 -9.37
N ALA A 75 -1.30 10.37 -9.64
CA ALA A 75 -2.33 10.03 -8.64
C ALA A 75 -2.32 8.55 -8.18
N GLY A 76 -1.33 7.75 -8.60
CA GLY A 76 -1.17 6.37 -8.15
C GLY A 76 -2.09 5.34 -8.81
N LYS A 77 -2.70 5.63 -9.97
CA LYS A 77 -3.62 4.69 -10.67
C LYS A 77 -3.01 3.31 -10.90
N SER A 78 -1.75 3.26 -11.37
CA SER A 78 -1.05 1.99 -11.59
C SER A 78 -0.79 1.25 -10.29
N SER A 79 -0.36 1.96 -9.23
CA SER A 79 -0.20 1.40 -7.88
C SER A 79 -1.52 0.87 -7.33
N PHE A 80 -2.61 1.62 -7.48
CA PHE A 80 -3.95 1.24 -7.05
C PHE A 80 -4.42 -0.05 -7.70
N LEU A 81 -4.23 -0.20 -9.01
CA LEU A 81 -4.55 -1.46 -9.69
C LEU A 81 -3.63 -2.59 -9.25
N ARG A 82 -2.31 -2.37 -9.21
CA ARG A 82 -1.33 -3.45 -9.03
C ARG A 82 -1.12 -3.90 -7.59
N ALA A 83 -1.15 -2.97 -6.63
CA ALA A 83 -0.91 -3.22 -5.22
C ALA A 83 -2.18 -3.14 -4.37
N GLY A 84 -3.25 -2.50 -4.87
CA GLY A 84 -4.56 -2.52 -4.20
C GLY A 84 -5.48 -3.62 -4.73
N LEU A 85 -5.74 -3.61 -6.04
CA LEU A 85 -6.74 -4.51 -6.64
C LEU A 85 -6.21 -5.92 -6.89
N LEU A 86 -5.04 -6.08 -7.53
CA LEU A 86 -4.52 -7.40 -7.90
C LEU A 86 -4.25 -8.36 -6.73
N PRO A 87 -3.84 -7.92 -5.53
CA PRO A 87 -3.70 -8.81 -4.39
C PRO A 87 -5.05 -9.35 -3.87
N THR A 88 -6.15 -8.66 -4.16
CA THR A 88 -7.50 -8.99 -3.70
C THR A 88 -8.34 -9.71 -4.76
N LEU A 89 -7.69 -10.28 -5.80
CA LEU A 89 -8.36 -11.05 -6.84
C LEU A 89 -9.23 -12.16 -6.24
N THR A 90 -10.47 -12.22 -6.72
CA THR A 90 -11.43 -13.26 -6.38
C THR A 90 -11.46 -14.35 -7.44
N GLU A 91 -12.05 -15.49 -7.11
CA GLU A 91 -12.18 -16.62 -8.03
C GLU A 91 -12.90 -16.20 -9.33
N GLY A 92 -12.42 -16.69 -10.47
CA GLY A 92 -12.93 -16.35 -11.80
C GLY A 92 -12.33 -15.09 -12.44
N TRP A 93 -11.47 -14.34 -11.74
CA TRP A 93 -10.76 -13.19 -12.30
C TRP A 93 -9.30 -13.52 -12.61
N LYS A 94 -8.81 -13.00 -13.74
CA LYS A 94 -7.41 -13.11 -14.16
C LYS A 94 -6.88 -11.74 -14.55
N ALA A 95 -5.69 -11.41 -14.05
CA ALA A 95 -4.91 -10.30 -14.56
C ALA A 95 -4.12 -10.77 -15.79
N LEU A 96 -4.24 -10.04 -16.89
CA LEU A 96 -3.52 -10.27 -18.14
C LEU A 96 -2.29 -9.36 -18.22
#